data_AF-A0ABC8AV61-F1
#
_entry.id   AF-A0ABC8AV61-F1
#
_cell.length_a   1.000
_cell.length_b   1.000
_cell.length_c   1.000
_cell.angle_alpha   90.00
_cell.angle_beta   90.00
_cell.angle_gamma   90.00
#
_symmetry.space_group_name_H-M   'P 1'
#
loop_
_entity.id
_entity.type
_entity.pdbx_description
1 polymer ?
#
loop_
_entity_poly.entity_id
_entity_poly.type
_entity_poly.pdbx_seq_one_letter_code
_entity_poly.pdbx_strand_id
1 'polypeptide(L)' 'MEGGKFFVSYLLYDFLEPLMGPAAAEYWATIFVIGPL' A
#
# COMPACT_ATOMS: atom_id res chain seq x y z
N MET A 1 -12.51 13.40 13.76
CA MET A 1 -12.23 12.59 12.56
C MET A 1 -11.62 11.30 13.07
N GLU A 2 -12.42 10.25 13.25
CA GLU A 2 -11.89 8.94 13.63
C GLU A 2 -10.94 8.50 12.50
N GLY A 3 -9.65 8.43 12.83
CA GLY A 3 -8.59 8.13 11.87
C GLY A 3 -8.81 6.73 11.31
N GLY A 4 -9.27 6.64 10.06
CA GLY A 4 -9.29 5.40 9.32
C GLY A 4 -7.88 4.81 9.35
N LYS A 5 -7.74 3.59 9.88
CA LYS A 5 -6.47 2.86 9.81
C LYS A 5 -6.16 2.64 8.33
N PHE A 6 -5.11 3.27 7.82
CA PHE A 6 -4.53 2.91 6.54
C PHE A 6 -3.92 1.53 6.70
N PHE A 7 -4.42 0.57 5.93
CA PHE A 7 -3.87 -0.79 5.91
C PHE A 7 -2.94 -0.91 4.71
N VAL A 8 -1.68 -1.25 4.99
CA VAL A 8 -0.66 -1.51 3.98
C VAL A 8 -0.39 -3.00 3.96
N SER A 9 -0.42 -3.63 2.80
CA SER A 9 0.05 -5.01 2.67
C SER A 9 1.57 -4.99 2.57
N TYR A 10 2.23 -5.32 3.67
CA TYR A 10 3.70 -5.42 3.68
C TYR A 10 4.23 -6.43 2.67
N LEU A 11 3.50 -7.54 2.44
CA LEU A 11 3.87 -8.51 1.40
C LEU A 11 3.86 -7.88 0.00
N LEU A 12 2.84 -7.06 -0.29
CA LEU A 12 2.72 -6.39 -1.58
C LEU A 12 3.73 -5.24 -1.68
N TYR A 13 3.97 -4.52 -0.60
CA TYR A 13 5.01 -3.49 -0.53
C TYR A 13 6.38 -4.09 -0.87
N ASP A 14 6.79 -5.17 -0.20
CA ASP A 14 8.10 -5.81 -0.40
C ASP A 14 8.26 -6.34 -1.83
N PHE A 15 7.17 -6.80 -2.45
CA PHE A 15 7.16 -7.23 -3.85
C PHE A 15 7.32 -6.04 -4.83
N LEU A 16 6.68 -4.92 -4.55
CA LEU A 16 6.65 -3.75 -5.44
C LEU A 16 7.88 -2.85 -5.27
N GLU A 17 8.45 -2.74 -4.07
CA GLU A 17 9.58 -1.86 -3.74
C GLU A 17 10.75 -1.98 -4.73
N PRO A 18 11.27 -3.18 -5.08
CA PRO A 18 12.36 -3.30 -6.05
C PRO A 18 11.97 -2.95 -7.49
N LEU A 19 10.67 -2.90 -7.82
CA LEU A 19 10.17 -2.64 -9.18
C LEU A 19 9.91 -1.15 -9.45
N MET A 20 9.43 -0.41 -8.44
CA MET A 20 8.95 0.98 -8.60
C MET A 20 9.40 1.94 -7.52
N GLY A 21 10.18 1.47 -6.55
CA GLY A 21 10.64 2.26 -5.42
C GLY A 21 9.61 2.41 -4.31
N PRO A 22 10.03 2.94 -3.15
CA PRO A 22 9.28 2.88 -1.90
C PRO A 22 7.96 3.66 -1.94
N ALA A 23 7.96 4.87 -2.51
CA ALA A 23 6.75 5.71 -2.54
C ALA A 23 5.62 5.11 -3.40
N ALA A 24 5.96 4.54 -4.56
CA ALA A 24 4.98 3.91 -5.43
C ALA A 24 4.50 2.57 -4.83
N ALA A 25 5.41 1.78 -4.22
CA ALA A 25 5.07 0.55 -3.54
C ALA A 25 4.07 0.79 -2.39
N GLU A 26 4.29 1.81 -1.56
CA GLU A 26 3.38 2.17 -0.46
C GLU A 26 1.99 2.58 -0.95
N TYR A 27 1.92 3.41 -2.00
CA TYR A 27 0.66 3.84 -2.61
C TYR A 27 -0.18 2.64 -3.10
N TRP A 28 0.42 1.76 -3.90
CA TRP A 28 -0.28 0.60 -4.45
C TRP A 28 -0.56 -0.47 -3.38
N ALA A 29 0.36 -0.70 -2.44
CA ALA A 29 0.15 -1.64 -1.33
C ALA A 29 -0.94 -1.18 -0.36
N THR A 30 -1.25 0.12 -0.33
CA THR A 30 -2.39 0.67 0.41
C THR A 30 -3.70 0.53 -0.38
N ILE A 31 -3.67 0.89 -1.68
CA ILE A 31 -4.85 0.85 -2.56
C ILE A 31 -5.36 -0.57 -2.80
N PHE A 32 -4.50 -1.58 -2.90
CA PHE A 32 -4.96 -2.95 -3.14
C PHE A 32 -5.46 -3.67 -1.89
N VAL A 33 -5.25 -3.10 -0.70
CA VAL A 33 -5.73 -3.67 0.58
C VAL A 33 -7.04 -3.07 1.01
N ILE A 34 -7.21 -1.78 0.80
CA ILE A 34 -8.48 -1.10 0.95
C ILE A 34 -9.18 -1.30 -0.38
N GLY A 35 -10.10 -2.27 -0.47
CA GLY A 35 -10.80 -2.65 -1.72
C GLY A 35 -11.25 -1.45 -2.56
N PRO A 36 -11.48 -1.63 -3.88
CA PRO A 36 -11.57 -0.54 -4.85
C PRO A 36 -12.48 0.57 -4.34
N LEU A 37 -11.89 1.75 -4.14
CA LEU A 37 -12.63 3.01 -3.99
C LEU A 37 -13.63 3.17 -5.14
#